data_AF-W9G7N0-F1
#
_entry.id   AF-W9G7N0-F1
#
_cell.length_a   1.000
_cell.length_b   1.000
_cell.length_c   1.000
_cell.angle_alpha   90.00
_cell.angle_beta   90.00
_cell.angle_gamma   90.00
#
_symmetry.space_group_name_H-M   'P 1'
#
loop_
_entity.id
_entity.type
_entity.pdbx_description
1 polymer ?
#
loop_
_entity_poly.entity_id
_entity_poly.type
_entity_poly.pdbx_seq_one_letter_code
_entity_poly.pdbx_strand_id
1 'polypeptide(L)'
;MHAVDPSRTGRALQGVLAEAIALLRAHGEDHWARALAGHLHRLSGGGEGLDLLGAFGGMGSLNDLVIHPVNGHRIDESEIGVVNADFARLRSEMWDLLGALRAGSPEARGQ
;
A
#
# COMPACT_ATOMS: atom_id res chain seq x y z
N MET A 1 -3.20 -2.01 26.88
CA MET A 1 -2.95 -2.34 25.46
C MET A 1 -4.32 -2.59 24.82
N HIS A 2 -4.88 -1.61 24.12
CA HIS A 2 -6.17 -1.79 23.43
C HIS A 2 -5.97 -2.78 22.28
N ALA A 3 -6.78 -3.84 22.23
CA ALA A 3 -6.76 -4.78 21.12
C ALA A 3 -7.12 -4.02 19.82
N VAL A 4 -6.24 -4.10 18.83
CA VAL A 4 -6.51 -3.59 17.48
C VAL A 4 -7.69 -4.37 16.91
N ASP A 5 -8.76 -3.68 16.49
CA ASP A 5 -9.89 -4.29 15.78
C ASP A 5 -9.47 -4.60 14.33
N PRO A 6 -9.32 -5.88 13.94
CA PRO A 6 -8.88 -6.25 12.59
C PRO A 6 -9.84 -5.75 11.50
N SER A 7 -11.14 -5.64 11.81
CA SER A 7 -12.14 -5.14 10.85
C SER A 7 -11.96 -3.65 10.58
N ARG A 8 -11.59 -2.88 11.60
CA ARG A 8 -11.28 -1.45 11.46
C ARG A 8 -9.98 -1.24 10.70
N THR A 9 -8.95 -2.00 11.04
CA THR A 9 -7.64 -1.93 10.37
C THR A 9 -7.74 -2.34 8.90
N GLY A 10 -8.51 -3.39 8.59
CA GLY A 10 -8.77 -3.81 7.21
C GLY A 10 -9.46 -2.72 6.39
N ARG A 11 -10.49 -2.06 6.93
CA ARG A 11 -11.15 -0.93 6.25
C ARG A 11 -10.21 0.27 6.05
N ALA A 12 -9.37 0.58 7.03
CA ALA A 12 -8.36 1.63 6.88
C ALA A 12 -7.36 1.28 5.76
N LEU A 13 -6.88 0.03 5.71
CA LEU A 13 -5.97 -0.44 4.67
C LEU A 13 -6.60 -0.37 3.28
N GLN A 14 -7.89 -0.70 3.15
CA GLN A 14 -8.64 -0.53 1.91
C GLN A 14 -8.64 0.93 1.44
N GLY A 15 -8.83 1.88 2.36
CA GLY A 15 -8.79 3.31 2.05
C GLY A 15 -7.43 3.77 1.54
N VAL A 16 -6.36 3.41 2.24
CA VAL A 16 -4.98 3.77 1.84
C VAL A 16 -4.59 3.13 0.51
N LEU A 17 -5.01 1.87 0.27
CA LEU A 17 -4.82 1.22 -1.02
C LEU A 17 -5.54 1.95 -2.15
N ALA A 18 -6.80 2.36 -1.94
CA ALA A 18 -7.56 3.09 -2.94
C ALA A 18 -6.90 4.44 -3.29
N GLU A 19 -6.40 5.16 -2.28
CA GLU A 19 -5.70 6.43 -2.47
C GLU A 19 -4.39 6.23 -3.26
N ALA A 20 -3.59 5.23 -2.91
CA ALA A 20 -2.37 4.90 -3.64
C ALA A 20 -2.65 4.48 -5.09
N ILE A 21 -3.67 3.67 -5.34
CA ILE A 21 -4.08 3.27 -6.70
C ILE A 21 -4.46 4.51 -7.53
N ALA A 22 -5.19 5.46 -6.94
CA ALA A 22 -5.59 6.68 -7.62
C ALA A 22 -4.37 7.56 -7.96
N LEU A 23 -3.45 7.76 -7.01
CA LEU A 23 -2.22 8.52 -7.20
C LEU A 23 -1.36 7.90 -8.31
N LEU A 24 -1.13 6.59 -8.27
CA LEU A 24 -0.33 5.90 -9.29
C LEU A 24 -0.93 6.02 -10.68
N ARG A 25 -2.25 5.82 -10.82
CA ARG A 25 -2.96 5.96 -12.11
C ARG A 25 -2.92 7.39 -12.65
N ALA A 26 -3.03 8.39 -11.77
CA ALA A 26 -2.93 9.79 -12.17
C ALA A 26 -1.60 10.10 -12.86
N HIS A 27 -0.53 9.43 -12.45
CA HIS A 27 0.82 9.59 -13.01
C HIS A 27 1.21 8.50 -14.02
N GLY A 28 0.26 7.68 -14.48
CA GLY A 28 0.49 6.67 -15.51
C GLY A 28 1.24 5.43 -15.04
N GLU A 29 1.36 5.21 -13.73
CA GLU A 29 1.96 4.01 -13.16
C GLU A 29 0.93 2.88 -13.06
N ASP A 30 0.69 2.20 -14.18
CA ASP A 30 -0.36 1.18 -14.28
C ASP A 30 0.04 -0.18 -13.69
N HIS A 31 1.33 -0.50 -13.63
CA HIS A 31 1.82 -1.81 -13.17
C HIS A 31 1.52 -1.99 -11.68
N TRP A 32 2.01 -1.08 -10.85
CA TRP A 32 1.76 -1.10 -9.41
C TRP A 32 0.32 -0.78 -9.06
N ALA A 33 -0.34 0.13 -9.79
CA ALA A 33 -1.76 0.38 -9.58
C ALA A 33 -2.61 -0.88 -9.79
N ARG A 34 -2.28 -1.72 -10.79
CA ARG A 34 -2.96 -3.00 -11.01
C ARG A 34 -2.66 -4.02 -9.90
N ALA A 35 -1.39 -4.11 -9.48
CA ALA A 35 -1.00 -5.00 -8.39
C ALA A 35 -1.76 -4.66 -7.09
N LEU A 36 -1.74 -3.39 -6.68
CA LEU A 36 -2.45 -2.91 -5.49
C LEU A 36 -3.97 -3.09 -5.61
N ALA A 37 -4.56 -2.87 -6.79
CA ALA A 37 -5.98 -3.13 -7.02
C ALA A 37 -6.34 -4.61 -6.81
N GLY A 38 -5.44 -5.54 -7.16
CA GLY A 38 -5.59 -6.96 -6.86
C GLY A 38 -5.65 -7.25 -5.35
N HIS A 39 -4.77 -6.63 -4.56
CA HIS A 39 -4.79 -6.74 -3.09
C HIS A 39 -6.06 -6.13 -2.51
N LEU A 40 -6.47 -4.95 -2.98
CA LEU A 40 -7.71 -4.30 -2.55
C LEU A 40 -8.92 -5.19 -2.81
N HIS A 41 -9.02 -5.79 -4.00
CA HIS A 41 -10.12 -6.70 -4.34
C HIS A 41 -10.18 -7.92 -3.40
N ARG A 42 -9.04 -8.56 -3.11
CA ARG A 42 -8.97 -9.69 -2.17
C ARG A 42 -9.38 -9.29 -0.75
N LEU A 43 -8.88 -8.14 -0.28
CA LEU A 43 -9.20 -7.60 1.04
C LEU A 43 -10.68 -7.24 1.16
N SER A 44 -11.30 -6.69 0.12
CA SER A 44 -12.76 -6.44 0.07
C SER A 44 -13.59 -7.72 0.02
N GLY A 45 -13.03 -8.82 -0.50
CA GLY A 45 -13.63 -10.15 -0.49
C GLY A 45 -13.49 -10.92 0.83
N GLY A 46 -12.89 -10.32 1.87
CA GLY A 46 -12.68 -10.95 3.18
C GLY A 46 -11.32 -11.61 3.37
N GLY A 47 -10.37 -11.42 2.45
CA GLY A 47 -8.99 -11.83 2.65
C GLY A 47 -8.28 -11.02 3.74
N GLU A 48 -7.27 -11.61 4.39
CA GLU A 48 -6.57 -10.97 5.51
C GLU A 48 -5.68 -9.79 5.11
N GLY A 49 -5.27 -9.70 3.84
CA GLY A 49 -4.44 -8.63 3.29
C GLY A 49 -2.94 -8.73 3.61
N LEU A 50 -2.51 -9.70 4.41
CA LEU A 50 -1.09 -9.89 4.76
C LEU A 50 -0.21 -10.31 3.59
N ASP A 51 -0.80 -10.80 2.49
CA ASP A 51 -0.11 -11.08 1.23
C ASP A 51 0.52 -9.82 0.62
N LEU A 52 0.01 -8.63 0.96
CA LEU A 52 0.58 -7.34 0.55
C LEU A 52 1.98 -7.09 1.13
N LEU A 53 2.37 -7.74 2.24
CA LEU A 53 3.72 -7.61 2.81
C LEU A 53 4.81 -7.99 1.79
N GLY A 54 4.50 -8.91 0.87
CA GLY A 54 5.40 -9.29 -0.22
C GLY A 54 5.75 -8.13 -1.17
N ALA A 55 4.88 -7.11 -1.28
CA ALA A 55 5.13 -5.94 -2.11
C ALA A 55 6.19 -4.98 -1.53
N PHE A 56 6.53 -5.10 -0.25
CA PHE A 56 7.50 -4.22 0.43
C PHE A 56 8.92 -4.81 0.52
N GLY A 57 9.14 -6.03 0.02
CA GLY A 57 10.44 -6.71 0.09
C GLY A 57 11.02 -7.04 -1.30
N GLY A 58 12.35 -7.12 -1.37
CA GLY A 58 13.08 -7.51 -2.58
C GLY A 58 13.42 -6.36 -3.52
N MET A 59 14.19 -6.67 -4.57
CA MET A 59 14.54 -5.71 -5.63
C MET A 59 13.36 -5.49 -6.56
N GLY A 60 13.05 -4.21 -6.84
CA GLY A 60 11.90 -3.84 -7.65
C GLY A 60 10.59 -3.93 -6.87
N SER A 61 10.66 -3.71 -5.56
CA SER A 61 9.51 -3.66 -4.67
C SER A 61 8.78 -2.32 -4.76
N LEU A 62 7.63 -2.20 -4.11
CA LEU A 62 6.89 -0.95 -3.98
C LEU A 62 7.72 0.15 -3.30
N ASN A 63 8.73 -0.23 -2.50
CA ASN A 63 9.66 0.69 -1.85
C ASN A 63 10.64 1.34 -2.84
N ASP A 64 10.95 0.65 -3.94
CA ASP A 64 11.88 1.13 -4.96
C ASP A 64 11.22 2.05 -5.99
N LEU A 65 9.88 2.09 -6.01
CA LEU A 65 9.14 2.91 -6.95
C LEU A 65 9.34 4.41 -6.67
N VAL A 66 9.84 5.11 -7.68
CA VAL A 66 9.93 6.57 -7.74
C VAL A 66 9.13 7.06 -8.94
N ILE A 67 8.17 7.95 -8.68
CA ILE A 67 7.33 8.57 -9.71
C ILE A 67 8.15 9.70 -10.36
N HIS A 68 8.59 9.47 -11.59
CA HIS A 68 9.49 10.34 -12.32
C HIS A 68 9.35 10.12 -13.84
N PRO A 69 9.50 11.17 -14.68
CA PRO A 69 9.44 11.02 -16.14
C PRO A 69 10.47 10.07 -16.76
N VAL A 70 11.67 9.89 -16.18
CA VAL A 70 12.67 8.91 -16.69
C VAL A 70 12.14 7.48 -16.61
N ASN A 71 11.23 7.22 -15.66
CA ASN A 71 10.58 5.92 -15.50
C ASN A 71 9.30 5.80 -16.36
N GLY A 72 8.99 6.78 -17.21
CA GLY A 72 7.81 6.79 -18.08
C GLY A 72 6.54 7.38 -17.46
N HIS A 73 6.64 7.98 -16.26
CA HIS A 73 5.50 8.57 -15.57
C HIS A 73 5.12 9.95 -16.11
N ARG A 74 3.82 10.27 -16.02
CA ARG A 74 3.24 11.56 -16.39
C ARG A 74 3.22 12.47 -15.16
N ILE A 75 4.24 13.27 -14.99
CA ILE A 75 4.37 14.21 -13.87
C ILE A 75 5.28 15.38 -14.27
N ASP A 76 4.97 16.58 -13.81
CA ASP A 76 5.84 17.74 -13.98
C ASP A 76 7.01 17.70 -12.97
N GLU A 77 8.17 18.25 -13.35
CA GLU A 77 9.37 18.23 -12.50
C GLU A 77 9.14 18.94 -11.15
N SER A 78 8.29 19.97 -11.12
CA SER A 78 7.92 20.69 -9.90
C SER A 78 7.04 19.86 -8.94
N GLU A 79 6.35 18.83 -9.44
CA GLU A 79 5.44 17.99 -8.65
C GLU A 79 6.12 16.73 -8.11
N ILE A 80 7.27 16.32 -8.68
CA ILE A 80 7.99 15.09 -8.31
C ILE A 80 8.19 14.98 -6.80
N GLY A 81 8.63 16.07 -6.16
CA GLY A 81 8.90 16.07 -4.72
C GLY A 81 7.65 15.81 -3.89
N VAL A 82 6.56 16.51 -4.18
CA VAL A 82 5.30 16.40 -3.42
C VAL A 82 4.66 15.04 -3.65
N VAL A 83 4.56 14.58 -4.90
CA VAL A 83 3.92 13.31 -5.24
C VAL A 83 4.66 12.11 -4.64
N ASN A 84 6.00 12.11 -4.67
CA ASN A 84 6.77 11.03 -4.03
C ASN A 84 6.71 11.10 -2.51
N ALA A 85 6.58 12.29 -1.91
CA ALA A 85 6.35 12.42 -0.47
C ALA A 85 4.97 11.87 -0.07
N ASP A 86 3.93 12.17 -0.84
CA ASP A 86 2.58 11.62 -0.65
C ASP A 86 2.59 10.10 -0.80
N PHE A 87 3.26 9.58 -1.83
CA PHE A 87 3.39 8.14 -2.01
C PHE A 87 4.20 7.47 -0.90
N ALA A 88 5.26 8.11 -0.38
CA ALA A 88 6.01 7.63 0.78
C ALA A 88 5.16 7.59 2.07
N ARG A 89 4.30 8.61 2.28
CA ARG A 89 3.32 8.61 3.38
C ARG A 89 2.37 7.42 3.27
N LEU A 90 1.77 7.22 2.09
CA LEU A 90 0.84 6.10 1.85
C LEU A 90 1.50 4.75 2.08
N ARG A 91 2.74 4.55 1.62
CA ARG A 91 3.51 3.31 1.88
C ARG A 91 3.73 3.07 3.38
N SER A 92 4.07 4.12 4.12
CA SER A 92 4.26 4.03 5.57
C SER A 92 2.95 3.64 6.27
N GLU A 93 1.84 4.27 5.90
CA GLU A 93 0.51 3.96 6.45
C GLU A 93 0.08 2.51 6.14
N MET A 94 0.32 2.02 4.91
CA MET A 94 0.07 0.62 4.56
C MET A 94 0.90 -0.32 5.45
N TRP A 95 2.18 -0.03 5.64
CA TRP A 95 3.07 -0.87 6.45
C TRP A 95 2.61 -0.95 7.92
N ASP A 96 2.24 0.17 8.52
CA ASP A 96 1.76 0.22 9.89
C ASP A 96 0.44 -0.57 10.06
N LEU A 97 -0.48 -0.43 9.10
CA LEU A 97 -1.75 -1.15 9.10
C LEU A 97 -1.54 -2.66 8.91
N LEU A 98 -0.61 -3.08 8.05
CA LEU A 98 -0.24 -4.48 7.89
C LEU A 98 0.39 -5.05 9.16
N GLY A 99 1.25 -4.27 9.84
CA GLY A 99 1.80 -4.63 11.15
C GLY A 99 0.71 -4.82 12.20
N ALA A 100 -0.27 -3.92 12.23
CA ALA A 100 -1.42 -4.00 13.13
C ALA A 100 -2.34 -5.20 12.84
N LEU A 101 -2.58 -5.52 11.56
CA LEU A 101 -3.31 -6.74 11.14
C LEU A 101 -2.57 -8.02 11.56
N ARG A 102 -1.24 -8.04 11.38
CA ARG A 102 -0.41 -9.18 11.76
C ARG A 102 -0.45 -9.42 13.27
N ALA A 103 -0.29 -8.37 14.09
CA ALA A 103 -0.40 -8.47 15.55
C ALA A 103 -1.83 -8.83 16.00
N GLY A 104 -2.84 -8.43 15.22
CA GLY A 104 -4.23 -8.77 15.43
C GLY A 104 -4.59 -10.23 15.10
N SER A 105 -3.79 -10.93 14.29
CA SER A 105 -4.08 -12.30 13.84
C SER A 105 -3.85 -13.33 14.94
N PRO A 106 -4.72 -14.36 15.06
CA PRO A 106 -4.61 -15.39 16.10
C PRO A 106 -3.30 -16.17 16.03
N GLU A 107 -2.70 -16.32 14.85
CA GLU A 107 -1.40 -16.99 14.66
C GLU A 107 -0.23 -16.24 15.30
N ALA A 108 -0.31 -14.90 15.42
CA ALA A 108 0.72 -14.09 16.04
C ALA A 108 0.65 -14.07 17.58
N ARG A 109 -0.46 -14.54 18.17
CA ARG A 109 -0.69 -14.52 19.63
C ARG A 109 -0.29 -15.84 20.31
N GLY A 110 0.24 -16.80 19.56
CA GLY A 110 0.52 -18.17 20.01
C GLY A 110 1.99 -18.62 19.92
N GLN A 111 2.96 -17.70 19.88
CA GLN A 111 4.39 -18.01 19.99
C GLN A 111 5.01 -17.31 21.19
#